data_AF-A0A146G5E6-F1
#
_entry.id   AF-A0A146G5E6-F1
#
_cell.length_a   1.000
_cell.length_b   1.000
_cell.length_c   1.000
_cell.angle_alpha   90.00
_cell.angle_beta   90.00
_cell.angle_gamma   90.00
#
_symmetry.space_group_name_H-M   'P 1'
#
loop_
_entity.id
_entity.type
_entity.pdbx_description
1 polymer ?
#
loop_
_entity_poly.entity_id
_entity_poly.type
_entity_poly.pdbx_seq_one_letter_code
_entity_poly.pdbx_strand_id
1 'polypeptide(L)'
;MKDVLGGISFAICIFLALVVQEFIPPVRMLLGAHVLLVPTLFCLAAIAYSPWTMLSLAVFTGFIMDLMNLHIVGGRVEIALGWSIVYFVLLGLLCHGFQPAFLRGGWWIHTCLSVGGTSLYLALQYVMICFRREGIVLNEMVFWRIVGPGLIAAALAPLIYLAWESVRHFIPGEYARGDRFGGRA
;
A
#
# COMPACT_ATOMS: atom_id res chain seq x y z
N MET A 1 20.19 1.84 -12.90
CA MET A 1 20.25 0.35 -12.72
C MET A 1 19.93 -0.06 -11.30
N LYS A 2 20.54 0.58 -10.29
CA LYS A 2 20.27 0.33 -8.87
C LYS A 2 18.78 0.47 -8.51
N ASP A 3 18.10 1.46 -9.10
CA ASP A 3 16.69 1.77 -8.78
C ASP A 3 15.71 0.79 -9.38
N VAL A 4 16.04 0.30 -10.58
CA VAL A 4 15.31 -0.77 -11.24
C VAL A 4 15.43 -2.06 -10.41
N LEU A 5 16.63 -2.37 -9.90
CA LEU A 5 16.84 -3.54 -9.04
C LEU A 5 16.09 -3.42 -7.72
N GLY A 6 16.09 -2.24 -7.09
CA GLY A 6 15.30 -1.97 -5.89
C GLY A 6 13.80 -2.07 -6.16
N GLY A 7 13.33 -1.52 -7.29
CA GLY A 7 11.94 -1.65 -7.73
C GLY A 7 11.51 -3.10 -7.94
N ILE A 8 12.34 -3.92 -8.60
CA ILE A 8 12.09 -5.36 -8.77
C ILE A 8 12.03 -6.07 -7.41
N SER A 9 12.95 -5.74 -6.50
CA SER A 9 12.96 -6.31 -5.14
C SER A 9 11.65 -6.01 -4.42
N PHE A 10 11.15 -4.77 -4.51
CA PHE A 10 9.86 -4.39 -3.93
C PHE A 10 8.66 -5.03 -4.63
N ALA A 11 8.69 -5.20 -5.94
CA ALA A 11 7.65 -5.94 -6.66
C ALA A 11 7.55 -7.39 -6.14
N ILE A 12 8.70 -8.05 -5.92
CA ILE A 12 8.75 -9.38 -5.31
C ILE A 12 8.20 -9.33 -3.88
N CYS A 13 8.60 -8.36 -3.06
CA CYS A 13 8.08 -8.22 -1.70
C CYS A 13 6.56 -7.98 -1.67
N ILE A 14 6.02 -7.17 -2.58
CA ILE A 14 4.58 -6.94 -2.73
C ILE A 14 3.86 -8.23 -3.11
N PHE A 15 4.42 -8.99 -4.06
CA PHE A 15 3.86 -10.28 -4.44
C PHE A 15 3.89 -11.29 -3.28
N LEU A 16 5.01 -11.40 -2.56
CA LEU A 16 5.10 -12.26 -1.37
C LEU A 16 4.14 -11.80 -0.27
N ALA A 17 3.96 -10.49 -0.09
CA ALA A 17 3.02 -9.95 0.88
C ALA A 17 1.57 -10.29 0.55
N LEU A 18 1.20 -10.37 -0.74
CA LEU A 18 -0.12 -10.87 -1.17
C LEU A 18 -0.32 -12.33 -0.75
N VAL A 19 0.68 -13.17 -0.97
CA VAL A 19 0.62 -14.58 -0.57
C VAL A 19 0.50 -14.69 0.95
N VAL A 20 1.35 -13.96 1.69
CA VAL A 20 1.38 -13.99 3.15
C VAL A 20 0.06 -13.48 3.75
N GLN A 21 -0.49 -12.37 3.26
CA GLN A 21 -1.70 -11.80 3.83
C GLN A 21 -2.94 -12.71 3.65
N GLU A 22 -2.96 -13.56 2.63
CA GLU A 22 -4.04 -14.55 2.41
C GLU A 22 -4.06 -15.63 3.50
N PHE A 23 -2.88 -15.99 4.04
CA PHE A 23 -2.79 -16.95 5.14
C PHE A 23 -3.10 -16.34 6.52
N ILE A 24 -3.25 -15.02 6.62
CA ILE A 24 -3.54 -14.35 7.89
C ILE A 24 -5.07 -14.31 8.10
N PRO A 25 -5.60 -15.02 9.12
CA PRO A 25 -7.03 -15.00 9.36
C PRO A 25 -7.51 -13.61 9.80
N PRO A 26 -8.76 -13.25 9.49
CA PRO A 26 -9.32 -11.96 9.87
C PRO A 26 -9.38 -11.80 11.40
N VAL A 27 -9.01 -10.61 11.87
CA VAL A 27 -8.87 -10.33 13.30
C VAL A 27 -10.26 -10.18 13.93
N ARG A 28 -10.65 -11.14 14.77
CA ARG A 28 -11.97 -11.17 15.43
C ARG A 28 -12.22 -9.96 16.33
N MET A 29 -11.17 -9.45 16.98
CA MET A 29 -11.24 -8.27 17.85
C MET A 29 -11.66 -6.99 17.08
N LEU A 30 -11.43 -6.94 15.77
CA LEU A 30 -11.78 -5.82 14.89
C LEU A 30 -12.94 -6.18 13.94
N LEU A 31 -13.91 -6.97 14.43
CA LEU A 31 -15.10 -7.40 13.68
C LEU A 31 -14.81 -8.04 12.31
N GLY A 32 -13.69 -8.76 12.22
CA GLY A 32 -13.27 -9.45 11.01
C GLY A 32 -12.51 -8.56 10.02
N ALA A 33 -11.80 -7.54 10.51
CA ALA A 33 -10.84 -6.79 9.69
C ALA A 33 -9.72 -7.69 9.17
N HIS A 34 -9.43 -7.59 7.88
CA HIS A 34 -8.32 -8.29 7.23
C HIS A 34 -7.02 -7.51 7.36
N VAL A 35 -5.89 -8.21 7.36
CA VAL A 35 -4.57 -7.58 7.32
C VAL A 35 -4.23 -7.26 5.87
N LEU A 36 -3.95 -5.99 5.57
CA LEU A 36 -3.51 -5.57 4.24
C LEU A 36 -2.07 -5.05 4.29
N LEU A 37 -1.15 -5.87 3.80
CA LEU A 37 0.27 -5.55 3.78
C LEU A 37 0.66 -4.74 2.54
N VAL A 38 -0.05 -4.98 1.44
CA VAL A 38 0.28 -4.43 0.12
C VAL A 38 0.29 -2.91 0.08
N PRO A 39 -0.75 -2.17 0.52
CA PRO A 39 -0.72 -0.72 0.47
C PRO A 39 0.38 -0.13 1.35
N THR A 40 0.67 -0.76 2.49
CA THR A 40 1.74 -0.34 3.41
C THR A 40 3.14 -0.47 2.79
N LEU A 41 3.42 -1.59 2.12
CA LEU A 41 4.68 -1.80 1.40
C LEU A 41 4.80 -0.89 0.17
N PHE A 42 3.70 -0.71 -0.56
CA PHE A 42 3.66 0.21 -1.69
C PHE A 42 3.94 1.65 -1.24
N CYS A 43 3.33 2.13 -0.15
CA CYS A 43 3.61 3.47 0.39
C CYS A 43 5.10 3.63 0.74
N LEU A 44 5.75 2.61 1.32
CA LEU A 44 7.18 2.67 1.58
C LEU A 44 7.99 2.79 0.29
N ALA A 45 7.70 1.93 -0.69
CA ALA A 45 8.38 1.95 -1.99
C ALA A 45 8.17 3.29 -2.71
N ALA A 46 6.95 3.83 -2.67
CA ALA A 46 6.60 5.05 -3.37
C ALA A 46 7.37 6.26 -2.84
N ILE A 47 7.70 6.28 -1.56
CA ILE A 47 8.46 7.38 -0.94
C ILE A 47 9.97 7.14 -1.09
N ALA A 48 10.42 5.88 -1.10
CA ALA A 48 11.84 5.53 -1.13
C ALA A 48 12.49 5.60 -2.53
N TYR A 49 11.73 5.40 -3.61
CA TYR A 49 12.27 5.30 -4.97
C TYR A 49 11.98 6.53 -5.84
N SER A 50 12.43 6.49 -7.10
CA SER A 50 12.16 7.52 -8.10
C SER A 50 10.73 7.44 -8.64
N PRO A 51 10.18 8.54 -9.18
CA PRO A 51 8.80 8.60 -9.67
C PRO A 51 8.50 7.57 -10.77
N TRP A 52 9.47 7.26 -11.62
CA TRP A 52 9.29 6.27 -12.67
C TRP A 52 9.17 4.86 -12.11
N THR A 53 10.04 4.48 -11.17
CA THR A 53 9.96 3.18 -10.49
C THR A 53 8.68 3.07 -9.68
N MET A 54 8.27 4.15 -9.00
CA MET A 54 7.00 4.21 -8.29
C MET A 54 5.80 3.98 -9.23
N LEU A 55 5.79 4.60 -10.42
CA LEU A 55 4.70 4.43 -11.39
C LEU A 55 4.63 2.99 -11.90
N SER A 56 5.77 2.38 -12.21
CA SER A 56 5.82 0.97 -12.59
C SER A 56 5.28 0.06 -11.48
N LEU A 57 5.67 0.32 -10.23
CA LEU A 57 5.16 -0.40 -9.07
C LEU A 57 3.66 -0.17 -8.85
N ALA A 58 3.15 1.04 -9.10
CA ALA A 58 1.73 1.36 -8.95
C ALA A 58 0.87 0.56 -9.93
N VAL A 59 1.31 0.49 -11.20
CA VAL A 59 0.66 -0.32 -12.24
C VAL A 59 0.69 -1.80 -11.87
N PHE A 60 1.87 -2.31 -11.48
CA PHE A 60 2.02 -3.71 -11.06
C PHE A 60 1.13 -4.06 -9.85
N THR A 61 1.19 -3.24 -8.80
CA THR A 61 0.45 -3.45 -7.55
C THR A 61 -1.05 -3.38 -7.79
N GLY A 62 -1.51 -2.36 -8.52
CA GLY A 62 -2.93 -2.22 -8.83
C GLY A 62 -3.45 -3.35 -9.71
N PHE A 63 -2.69 -3.75 -10.71
CA PHE A 63 -3.08 -4.86 -11.58
C PHE A 63 -3.24 -6.18 -10.81
N ILE A 64 -2.26 -6.53 -9.97
CA ILE A 64 -2.34 -7.78 -9.20
C ILE A 64 -3.44 -7.71 -8.13
N MET A 65 -3.61 -6.57 -7.46
CA MET A 65 -4.69 -6.38 -6.50
C MET A 65 -6.07 -6.55 -7.15
N ASP A 66 -6.28 -6.04 -8.36
CA ASP A 66 -7.53 -6.22 -9.10
C ASP A 66 -7.74 -7.69 -9.51
N LEU A 67 -6.67 -8.42 -9.89
CA LEU A 67 -6.75 -9.85 -10.19
C LEU A 67 -7.11 -10.70 -8.95
N MET A 68 -6.56 -10.36 -7.79
CA MET A 68 -6.83 -11.09 -6.54
C MET A 68 -8.22 -10.80 -5.97
N ASN A 69 -8.70 -9.56 -6.14
CA ASN A 69 -10.04 -9.16 -5.68
C ASN A 69 -11.11 -9.35 -6.77
N LEU A 70 -10.83 -10.15 -7.80
CA LEU A 70 -11.75 -10.41 -8.89
C LEU A 70 -12.93 -11.22 -8.36
N HIS A 71 -14.00 -10.51 -7.99
CA HIS A 71 -15.23 -11.10 -7.48
C HIS A 71 -16.30 -11.05 -8.58
N ILE A 72 -16.66 -12.22 -9.12
CA ILE A 72 -17.78 -12.39 -10.05
C ILE A 72 -18.95 -12.96 -9.26
N VAL A 73 -19.96 -12.13 -9.00
CA VAL A 73 -21.22 -12.57 -8.37
C VAL A 73 -22.34 -12.41 -9.40
N GLY A 74 -23.06 -13.50 -9.68
CA GLY A 74 -24.22 -13.46 -10.58
C GLY A 74 -23.91 -13.00 -12.01
N GLY A 75 -22.72 -13.28 -12.53
CA GLY A 75 -22.29 -12.89 -13.88
C GLY A 75 -21.89 -11.40 -14.02
N ARG A 76 -21.86 -10.64 -12.92
CA ARG A 76 -21.35 -9.26 -12.89
C ARG A 76 -20.05 -9.21 -12.10
N VAL A 77 -19.06 -8.54 -12.67
CA VAL A 77 -17.81 -8.21 -11.97
C VAL A 77 -18.13 -7.11 -10.96
N GLU A 78 -17.91 -7.31 -9.66
CA GLU A 78 -18.19 -6.29 -8.65
C GLU A 78 -17.05 -5.27 -8.51
N ILE A 79 -15.83 -5.68 -8.82
CA ILE A 79 -14.62 -4.86 -8.77
C ILE A 79 -14.04 -4.75 -10.17
N ALA A 80 -14.15 -3.57 -10.81
CA ALA A 80 -13.63 -3.38 -12.15
C ALA A 80 -12.10 -3.51 -12.18
N LEU A 81 -11.62 -4.34 -13.12
CA LEU A 81 -10.21 -4.39 -13.48
C LEU A 81 -9.72 -2.99 -13.89
N GLY A 82 -8.60 -2.57 -13.33
CA GLY A 82 -7.94 -1.29 -13.60
C GLY A 82 -8.24 -0.18 -12.59
N TRP A 83 -9.24 -0.32 -11.71
CA TRP A 83 -9.55 0.71 -10.72
C TRP A 83 -8.45 0.82 -9.65
N SER A 84 -7.90 -0.32 -9.21
CA SER A 84 -6.80 -0.29 -8.24
C SER A 84 -5.54 0.33 -8.85
N ILE A 85 -5.32 0.24 -10.17
CA ILE A 85 -4.19 0.92 -10.83
C ILE A 85 -4.31 2.43 -10.67
N VAL A 86 -5.49 2.99 -10.97
CA VAL A 86 -5.74 4.43 -10.80
C VAL A 86 -5.52 4.84 -9.34
N TYR A 87 -6.02 4.04 -8.40
CA TYR A 87 -5.83 4.28 -6.98
C TYR A 87 -4.35 4.31 -6.58
N PHE A 88 -3.57 3.30 -6.93
CA PHE A 88 -2.16 3.22 -6.54
C PHE A 88 -1.31 4.29 -7.24
N VAL A 89 -1.67 4.71 -8.46
CA VAL A 89 -1.01 5.86 -9.11
C VAL A 89 -1.27 7.14 -8.31
N LEU A 90 -2.53 7.42 -7.95
CA LEU A 90 -2.87 8.61 -7.16
C LEU A 90 -2.24 8.57 -5.76
N LEU A 91 -2.29 7.43 -5.08
CA LEU A 91 -1.66 7.24 -3.78
C LEU A 91 -0.14 7.40 -3.88
N GLY A 92 0.47 6.88 -4.93
CA GLY A 92 1.90 7.00 -5.17
C GLY A 92 2.32 8.45 -5.41
N LEU A 93 1.58 9.20 -6.23
CA LEU A 93 1.81 10.64 -6.44
C LEU A 93 1.66 11.42 -5.13
N LEU A 94 0.66 11.08 -4.32
CA LEU A 94 0.49 11.66 -2.98
C LEU A 94 1.70 11.36 -2.09
N CYS A 95 2.17 10.11 -2.08
CA CYS A 95 3.36 9.69 -1.32
C CYS A 95 4.61 10.45 -1.75
N HIS A 96 4.82 10.64 -3.05
CA HIS A 96 5.94 11.44 -3.56
C HIS A 96 5.90 12.90 -3.10
N GLY A 97 4.72 13.48 -2.90
CA GLY A 97 4.57 14.82 -2.32
C GLY A 97 5.21 14.94 -0.93
N PHE A 98 5.21 13.86 -0.15
CA PHE A 98 5.81 13.80 1.20
C PHE A 98 7.23 13.20 1.23
N GLN A 99 7.75 12.76 0.08
CA GLN A 99 9.13 12.26 -0.07
C GLN A 99 10.21 13.16 0.56
N PRO A 100 10.25 14.49 0.34
CA PRO A 100 11.29 15.32 0.92
C PRO A 100 11.29 15.30 2.46
N ALA A 101 10.13 15.14 3.09
CA ALA A 101 10.02 15.08 4.55
C ALA A 101 10.45 13.71 5.10
N PHE A 102 10.17 12.61 4.39
CA PHE A 102 10.66 11.28 4.75
C PHE A 102 12.19 11.17 4.63
N LEU A 103 12.76 11.75 3.57
CA LEU A 103 14.21 11.77 3.36
C LEU A 103 14.96 12.59 4.42
N ARG A 104 14.29 13.49 5.14
CA ARG A 104 14.83 14.21 6.31
C ARG A 104 14.79 13.40 7.61
N GLY A 105 14.38 12.12 7.58
CA GLY A 105 14.32 11.25 8.75
C GLY A 105 12.92 11.12 9.37
N GLY A 106 11.89 11.69 8.76
CA GLY A 106 10.50 11.58 9.21
C GLY A 106 9.88 10.21 8.94
N TRP A 107 10.30 9.16 9.67
CA TRP A 107 9.77 7.80 9.50
C TRP A 107 8.26 7.69 9.75
N TRP A 108 7.72 8.53 10.65
CA TRP A 108 6.29 8.58 10.99
C TRP A 108 5.38 8.88 9.80
N ILE A 109 5.92 9.51 8.75
CA ILE A 109 5.20 9.85 7.52
C ILE A 109 4.75 8.58 6.79
N HIS A 110 5.60 7.55 6.77
CA HIS A 110 5.26 6.26 6.18
C HIS A 110 4.08 5.62 6.91
N THR A 111 4.04 5.71 8.23
CA THR A 111 2.90 5.23 9.04
C THR A 111 1.62 5.96 8.66
N CYS A 112 1.61 7.29 8.67
CA CYS A 112 0.42 8.07 8.32
C CYS A 112 -0.10 7.76 6.90
N LEU A 113 0.80 7.68 5.92
CA LEU A 113 0.44 7.36 4.54
C LEU A 113 -0.05 5.92 4.38
N SER A 114 0.47 4.97 5.16
CA SER A 114 0.03 3.58 5.14
C SER A 114 -1.35 3.40 5.76
N VAL A 115 -1.63 4.09 6.87
CA VAL A 115 -2.95 4.09 7.51
C VAL A 115 -3.99 4.69 6.58
N GLY A 116 -3.72 5.92 6.09
CA GLY A 116 -4.62 6.61 5.17
C GLY A 116 -4.81 5.85 3.86
N GLY A 117 -3.71 5.37 3.28
CA GLY A 117 -3.71 4.62 2.02
C GLY A 117 -4.41 3.27 2.12
N THR A 118 -4.35 2.57 3.24
CA THR A 118 -5.05 1.29 3.40
C THR A 118 -6.55 1.50 3.61
N SER A 119 -6.93 2.42 4.49
CA SER A 119 -8.34 2.72 4.77
C SER A 119 -9.05 3.32 3.56
N LEU A 120 -8.40 4.25 2.85
CA LEU A 120 -8.97 4.89 1.67
C LEU A 120 -9.15 3.90 0.52
N TYR A 121 -8.23 2.95 0.34
CA TYR A 121 -8.35 1.89 -0.65
C TYR A 121 -9.64 1.08 -0.46
N LEU A 122 -9.84 0.59 0.77
CA LEU A 122 -11.01 -0.20 1.13
C LEU A 122 -12.30 0.62 1.08
N ALA A 123 -12.26 1.89 1.48
CA ALA A 123 -13.40 2.79 1.38
C ALA A 123 -13.85 2.97 -0.08
N LEU A 124 -12.90 3.18 -1.01
CA LEU A 124 -13.21 3.33 -2.43
C LEU A 124 -13.72 2.04 -3.06
N GLN A 125 -13.16 0.88 -2.69
CA GLN A 125 -13.70 -0.41 -3.10
C GLN A 125 -15.13 -0.62 -2.62
N TYR A 126 -15.41 -0.30 -1.35
CA TYR A 126 -16.74 -0.41 -0.78
C TYR A 126 -17.75 0.51 -1.49
N VAL A 127 -17.38 1.77 -1.74
CA VAL A 127 -18.21 2.72 -2.49
C VAL A 127 -18.55 2.19 -3.88
N MET A 128 -17.57 1.61 -4.59
CA MET A 128 -17.80 1.01 -5.90
C MET A 128 -18.79 -0.17 -5.82
N ILE A 129 -18.66 -1.04 -4.82
CA ILE A 129 -19.58 -2.17 -4.61
C ILE A 129 -20.99 -1.64 -4.34
N CYS A 130 -21.15 -0.61 -3.50
CA CYS A 130 -22.44 0.02 -3.22
C CYS A 130 -23.10 0.60 -4.48
N PHE A 131 -22.33 1.30 -5.33
CA PHE A 131 -22.87 1.84 -6.59
C PHE A 131 -23.36 0.74 -7.53
N ARG A 132 -22.69 -0.42 -7.56
CA ARG A 132 -23.09 -1.56 -8.41
C ARG A 132 -24.26 -2.36 -7.85
N ARG A 133 -24.42 -2.37 -6.52
CA ARG A 133 -25.51 -3.08 -5.83
C ARG A 133 -26.75 -2.20 -5.58
N GLU A 134 -26.75 -0.96 -6.08
CA GLU A 134 -27.85 0.01 -5.94
C GLU A 134 -28.30 0.24 -4.47
N GLY A 135 -27.36 0.13 -3.52
CA GLY A 135 -27.66 0.23 -2.09
C GLY A 135 -26.42 0.53 -1.23
N ILE A 136 -26.55 1.49 -0.33
CA ILE A 136 -25.51 1.84 0.66
C ILE A 136 -25.96 1.33 2.02
N VAL A 137 -25.25 0.35 2.57
CA VAL A 137 -25.55 -0.23 3.90
C VAL A 137 -24.34 -0.04 4.81
N LEU A 138 -24.23 1.15 5.42
CA LEU A 138 -23.20 1.40 6.42
C LEU A 138 -23.60 0.74 7.74
N ASN A 139 -22.98 -0.39 8.03
CA ASN A 139 -23.06 -1.08 9.32
C ASN A 139 -21.74 -0.87 10.09
N GLU A 140 -21.78 -0.93 11.41
CA GLU A 140 -20.60 -0.95 12.27
C GLU A 140 -19.57 -1.99 11.82
N MET A 141 -20.02 -3.17 11.40
CA MET A 141 -19.13 -4.21 10.85
C MET A 141 -18.38 -3.74 9.59
N VAL A 142 -19.05 -3.00 8.69
CA VAL A 142 -18.43 -2.48 7.47
C VAL A 142 -17.41 -1.39 7.81
N PHE A 143 -17.77 -0.51 8.74
CA PHE A 143 -16.88 0.54 9.22
C PHE A 143 -15.56 -0.03 9.75
N TRP A 144 -15.63 -1.05 10.62
CA TRP A 144 -14.44 -1.70 11.17
C TRP A 144 -13.66 -2.51 10.14
N ARG A 145 -14.30 -3.02 9.08
CA ARG A 145 -13.60 -3.65 7.95
C ARG A 145 -12.86 -2.65 7.07
N ILE A 146 -13.24 -1.37 7.08
CA ILE A 146 -12.53 -0.30 6.35
C ILE A 146 -11.42 0.31 7.21
N VAL A 147 -11.74 0.68 8.46
CA VAL A 147 -10.80 1.38 9.37
C VAL A 147 -9.83 0.41 10.04
N GLY A 148 -10.29 -0.79 10.41
CA GLY A 148 -9.50 -1.79 11.11
C GLY A 148 -8.19 -2.16 10.39
N PRO A 149 -8.21 -2.45 9.08
CA PRO A 149 -6.99 -2.73 8.33
C PRO A 149 -6.01 -1.55 8.32
N GLY A 150 -6.51 -0.31 8.29
CA GLY A 150 -5.68 0.89 8.45
C GLY A 150 -5.04 0.99 9.83
N LEU A 151 -5.76 0.66 10.90
CA LEU A 151 -5.19 0.62 12.26
C LEU A 151 -4.15 -0.49 12.41
N ILE A 152 -4.39 -1.65 11.80
CA ILE A 152 -3.40 -2.74 11.75
C ILE A 152 -2.16 -2.28 10.96
N ALA A 153 -2.35 -1.58 9.84
CA ALA A 153 -1.26 -0.96 9.10
C ALA A 153 -0.49 0.07 9.95
N ALA A 154 -1.14 0.79 10.87
CA ALA A 154 -0.46 1.69 11.80
C ALA A 154 0.57 0.97 12.68
N ALA A 155 0.24 -0.24 13.13
CA ALA A 155 1.12 -1.07 13.96
C ALA A 155 2.22 -1.75 13.12
N LEU A 156 1.90 -2.18 11.89
CA LEU A 156 2.82 -2.89 11.02
C LEU A 156 3.78 -1.97 10.26
N ALA A 157 3.36 -0.75 9.92
CA ALA A 157 4.17 0.23 9.19
C ALA A 157 5.54 0.49 9.84
N PRO A 158 5.67 0.79 11.15
CA PRO A 158 6.98 0.95 11.77
C PRO A 158 7.83 -0.31 11.70
N LEU A 159 7.23 -1.50 11.86
CA LEU A 159 7.96 -2.77 11.77
C LEU A 159 8.48 -3.03 10.35
N ILE A 160 7.66 -2.76 9.33
CA ILE A 160 8.02 -2.86 7.92
C ILE A 160 9.14 -1.87 7.59
N TYR A 161 9.05 -0.64 8.08
CA TYR A 161 10.09 0.37 7.92
C TYR A 161 11.41 -0.07 8.57
N LEU A 162 11.39 -0.61 9.79
CA LEU A 162 12.58 -1.13 10.47
C LEU A 162 13.20 -2.32 9.73
N ALA A 163 12.37 -3.24 9.23
CA ALA A 163 12.82 -4.37 8.43
C ALA A 163 13.49 -3.89 7.13
N TRP A 164 12.90 -2.90 6.46
CA TRP A 164 13.50 -2.28 5.28
C TRP A 164 14.83 -1.59 5.59
N GLU A 165 14.91 -0.82 6.68
CA GLU A 165 16.15 -0.15 7.10
C GLU A 165 17.27 -1.18 7.38
N SER A 166 16.93 -2.34 7.92
CA SER A 166 17.90 -3.42 8.17
C SER A 166 18.44 -4.01 6.87
N VAL A 167 17.57 -4.21 5.88
CA VAL A 167 17.90 -4.85 4.60
C VAL A 167 18.36 -3.82 3.54
N ARG A 168 18.26 -2.51 3.81
CA ARG A 168 18.61 -1.43 2.87
C ARG A 168 20.04 -1.55 2.32
N HIS A 169 20.95 -2.14 3.09
CA HIS A 169 22.33 -2.36 2.68
C HIS A 169 22.43 -3.35 1.50
N PHE A 170 21.46 -4.25 1.37
CA PHE A 170 21.34 -5.24 0.30
C PHE A 170 20.45 -4.77 -0.86
N ILE A 171 19.53 -3.84 -0.60
CA ILE A 171 18.59 -3.33 -1.61
C ILE A 171 19.06 -1.93 -2.06
N PRO A 172 19.76 -1.82 -3.20
CA PRO A 172 20.22 -0.52 -3.68
C PRO A 172 19.03 0.35 -4.11
N GLY A 173 19.10 1.65 -3.82
CA GLY A 173 18.11 2.64 -4.23
C GLY A 173 18.75 4.02 -4.45
N GLU A 174 18.14 4.82 -5.33
CA GLU A 174 18.64 6.13 -5.80
C GLU A 174 18.68 7.19 -4.71
N TYR A 175 17.79 7.09 -3.74
CA TYR A 175 17.59 8.08 -2.70
C TYR A 175 17.94 7.48 -1.34
N ALA A 176 19.22 7.17 -1.11
CA ALA A 176 19.67 6.89 0.23
C ALA A 176 19.57 8.16 1.08
N ARG A 177 19.14 8.00 2.33
CA ARG A 177 19.02 9.07 3.33
C ARG A 177 20.41 9.68 3.57
N GLY A 178 20.77 10.69 2.79
CA GLY A 178 22.08 11.35 2.81
C GLY A 178 22.45 12.08 1.51
N ASP A 179 21.89 11.68 0.37
CA ASP A 179 22.53 12.01 -0.92
C ASP A 179 22.10 13.36 -1.50
N ARG A 180 20.95 13.91 -1.07
CA ARG A 180 20.44 15.21 -1.54
C ARG A 180 20.77 16.40 -0.65
N PHE A 181 21.21 16.17 0.58
CA PHE A 181 21.59 17.22 1.52
C PHE A 181 23.01 16.93 2.03
N GLY A 182 23.98 17.08 1.13
CA GLY A 182 25.39 17.20 1.52
C GLY A 182 25.53 18.34 2.52
N GLY A 183 25.63 17.98 3.80
CA GLY A 183 25.66 18.90 4.92
C GLY A 183 26.04 18.14 6.18
N ARG A 184 27.34 17.81 6.26
CA ARG A 184 28.15 17.52 7.45
C ARG A 184 27.38 17.08 8.71
N ALA A 185 27.62 15.82 9.12
CA ALA A 185 27.88 15.55 10.52
C ALA A 185 29.37 15.87 10.80
#